data_AF-A0A0Q4LSY4-F1
#
_entry.id   AF-A0A0Q4LSY4-F1
#
_cell.length_a   1.000
_cell.length_b   1.000
_cell.length_c   1.000
_cell.angle_alpha   90.00
_cell.angle_beta   90.00
_cell.angle_gamma   90.00
#
_symmetry.space_group_name_H-M   'P 1'
#
loop_
_entity.id
_entity.type
_entity.pdbx_description
1 polymer ?
#
loop_
_entity_poly.entity_id
_entity_poly.type
_entity_poly.pdbx_seq_one_letter_code
_entity_poly.pdbx_strand_id
1 'polypeptide(L)'
;MMMRGFVMTIAGSLLLAACGPSAQEQAAANAATQASQQQAQEAAAKVAALAPGQRDGVFIRAIRDAGLPCQGVTGSQPGDKPGSWVATCQEGSRHIITFGANGMANVTSFTPQPAPQR
;
A
#
# COMPACT_ATOMS: atom_id res chain seq x y z
N MET A 1 19.55 -14.52 73.10
CA MET A 1 20.53 -14.37 72.00
C MET A 1 19.75 -14.33 70.69
N MET A 2 19.96 -13.28 69.89
CA MET A 2 19.24 -12.93 68.66
C MET A 2 19.56 -13.90 67.51
N MET A 3 18.56 -14.33 66.74
CA MET A 3 18.72 -14.92 65.39
C MET A 3 17.44 -14.61 64.61
N ARG A 4 17.30 -13.40 64.04
CA ARG A 4 17.69 -13.04 62.65
C ARG A 4 17.34 -14.15 61.65
N GLY A 5 16.10 -14.13 61.17
CA GLY A 5 15.61 -14.96 60.07
C GLY A 5 14.76 -14.13 59.11
N PHE A 6 15.36 -13.09 58.53
CA PHE A 6 14.75 -12.25 57.51
C PHE A 6 15.57 -12.44 56.24
N VAL A 7 15.17 -13.34 55.34
CA VAL A 7 15.47 -13.20 53.90
C VAL A 7 14.28 -13.77 53.13
N MET A 8 13.48 -12.83 52.68
CA MET A 8 12.38 -12.97 51.75
C MET A 8 12.93 -13.52 50.42
N THR A 9 12.27 -14.57 49.94
CA THR A 9 12.31 -15.15 48.58
C THR A 9 12.84 -14.20 47.49
N ILE A 10 14.06 -14.45 47.02
CA ILE A 10 14.55 -13.96 45.72
C ILE A 10 14.42 -15.14 44.75
N ALA A 11 13.37 -15.14 43.92
CA ALA A 11 13.31 -15.94 42.69
C ALA A 11 12.10 -15.50 41.86
N GLY A 12 12.26 -14.46 41.03
CA GLY A 12 11.15 -13.97 40.22
C GLY A 12 11.54 -12.88 39.23
N SER A 13 12.68 -13.02 38.55
CA SER A 13 13.14 -12.03 37.56
C SER A 13 13.82 -12.69 36.36
N LEU A 14 13.11 -13.62 35.71
CA LEU A 14 13.59 -14.34 34.50
C LEU A 14 12.61 -14.34 33.31
N LEU A 15 11.57 -13.50 33.28
CA LEU A 15 10.59 -13.47 32.17
C LEU A 15 10.60 -12.17 31.36
N LEU A 16 11.79 -11.66 30.99
CA LEU A 16 11.91 -10.58 29.99
C LEU A 16 12.54 -11.03 28.66
N ALA A 17 12.75 -12.33 28.44
CA ALA A 17 13.28 -12.87 27.19
C ALA A 17 12.16 -13.48 26.31
N ALA A 18 11.20 -12.67 25.88
CA ALA A 18 10.28 -13.04 24.81
C ALA A 18 9.63 -11.81 24.14
N CYS A 19 10.45 -10.82 23.76
CA CYS A 19 9.99 -9.72 22.90
C CYS A 19 10.40 -10.02 21.45
N GLY A 20 9.75 -11.01 20.86
CA GLY A 20 9.96 -11.41 19.48
C GLY A 20 8.78 -12.28 19.04
N PRO A 21 8.19 -12.07 17.85
CA PRO A 21 7.11 -12.92 17.39
C PRO A 21 7.59 -14.37 17.33
N SER A 22 6.76 -15.34 17.71
CA SER A 22 7.10 -16.75 17.56
C SER A 22 7.10 -17.12 16.07
N ALA A 23 7.83 -18.17 15.69
CA ALA A 23 7.93 -18.62 14.31
C ALA A 23 6.55 -18.82 13.64
N GLN A 24 5.54 -19.21 14.43
CA GLN A 24 4.14 -19.32 14.02
C GLN A 24 3.52 -17.95 13.68
N GLU A 25 3.79 -16.90 14.48
CA GLU A 25 3.37 -15.54 14.19
C GLU A 25 4.10 -14.93 12.99
N GLN A 26 5.40 -15.19 12.79
CA GLN A 26 6.05 -14.77 11.52
C GLN A 26 5.48 -15.53 10.31
N ALA A 27 5.21 -16.83 10.41
CA ALA A 27 4.62 -17.59 9.32
C ALA A 27 3.24 -17.05 8.94
N ALA A 28 2.39 -16.72 9.93
CA ALA A 28 1.09 -16.11 9.72
C ALA A 28 1.20 -14.70 9.09
N ALA A 29 2.12 -13.86 9.58
CA ALA A 29 2.36 -12.53 9.01
C ALA A 29 2.86 -12.59 7.55
N ASN A 30 3.74 -13.55 7.25
CA ASN A 30 4.24 -13.77 5.90
C ASN A 30 3.13 -14.23 4.95
N ALA A 31 2.27 -15.17 5.38
CA ALA A 31 1.13 -15.62 4.59
C ALA A 31 0.12 -14.50 4.33
N ALA A 32 -0.18 -13.68 5.34
CA ALA A 32 -1.05 -12.51 5.20
C ALA A 32 -0.48 -11.49 4.20
N THR A 33 0.84 -11.27 4.23
CA THR A 33 1.52 -10.36 3.29
C THR A 33 1.46 -10.90 1.86
N GLN A 34 1.66 -12.20 1.64
CA GLN A 34 1.57 -12.81 0.31
C GLN A 34 0.14 -12.72 -0.25
N ALA A 35 -0.87 -13.06 0.55
CA ALA A 35 -2.27 -12.93 0.14
C ALA A 35 -2.62 -11.49 -0.25
N SER A 36 -2.13 -10.53 0.54
CA SER A 36 -2.30 -9.09 0.29
C SER A 36 -1.68 -8.65 -1.04
N GLN A 37 -0.46 -9.11 -1.34
CA GLN A 37 0.21 -8.81 -2.61
C GLN A 37 -0.54 -9.41 -3.80
N GLN A 38 -1.06 -10.62 -3.65
CA GLN A 38 -1.82 -11.29 -4.71
C GLN A 38 -3.12 -10.56 -5.01
N GLN A 39 -3.84 -10.07 -4.00
CA GLN A 39 -5.04 -9.25 -4.20
C GLN A 39 -4.74 -7.95 -4.96
N ALA A 40 -3.64 -7.27 -4.63
CA ALA A 40 -3.20 -6.07 -5.35
C ALA A 40 -2.90 -6.37 -6.83
N GLN A 41 -2.22 -7.49 -7.10
CA GLN A 41 -1.91 -7.94 -8.46
C GLN A 41 -3.17 -8.30 -9.25
N GLU A 42 -4.12 -8.99 -8.64
CA GLU A 42 -5.41 -9.32 -9.26
C GLU A 42 -6.22 -8.07 -9.60
N ALA A 43 -6.26 -7.08 -8.70
CA ALA A 43 -6.91 -5.81 -8.97
C ALA A 43 -6.26 -5.09 -10.17
N ALA A 44 -4.92 -5.01 -10.18
CA ALA A 44 -4.18 -4.42 -11.28
C ALA A 44 -4.41 -5.16 -12.62
N ALA A 45 -4.42 -6.49 -12.59
CA ALA A 45 -4.68 -7.32 -13.78
C ALA A 45 -6.10 -7.13 -14.32
N LYS A 46 -7.11 -7.07 -13.44
CA LYS A 46 -8.49 -6.79 -13.83
C LYS A 46 -8.61 -5.44 -14.53
N VAL A 47 -7.97 -4.40 -13.99
CA VAL A 47 -7.97 -3.06 -14.59
C VAL A 47 -7.20 -3.04 -15.93
N ALA A 48 -6.10 -3.77 -16.03
CA ALA A 48 -5.34 -3.88 -17.28
C ALA A 48 -6.13 -4.58 -18.40
N ALA A 49 -7.01 -5.53 -18.05
CA ALA A 49 -7.88 -6.22 -18.99
C ALA A 49 -9.07 -5.39 -19.49
N LEU A 50 -9.35 -4.23 -18.89
CA LEU A 50 -10.45 -3.37 -19.31
C LEU A 50 -10.16 -2.68 -20.65
N ALA A 51 -11.22 -2.45 -21.43
CA ALA A 51 -11.15 -1.58 -22.60
C ALA A 51 -10.74 -0.15 -22.17
N PRO A 52 -10.03 0.62 -23.02
CA PRO A 52 -9.47 1.92 -22.64
C PRO A 52 -10.48 2.87 -21.97
N GLY A 53 -11.68 3.05 -22.54
CA GLY A 53 -12.69 3.93 -21.95
C GLY A 53 -13.23 3.46 -20.59
N GLN A 54 -13.35 2.15 -20.38
CA GLN A 54 -13.75 1.61 -19.08
C GLN A 54 -12.66 1.81 -18.04
N ARG A 55 -11.40 1.57 -18.43
CA ARG A 55 -10.23 1.78 -17.59
C ARG A 55 -10.09 3.25 -17.18
N ASP A 56 -10.23 4.16 -18.12
CA ASP A 56 -10.17 5.61 -17.85
C ASP A 56 -11.32 6.06 -16.94
N GLY A 57 -12.50 5.45 -17.07
CA GLY A 57 -13.62 5.64 -16.12
C GLY A 57 -13.33 5.12 -14.70
N VAL A 58 -12.58 4.03 -14.55
CA VAL A 58 -12.10 3.59 -13.22
C VAL A 58 -11.09 4.58 -12.65
N PHE A 59 -10.17 5.09 -13.47
CA PHE A 59 -9.16 6.05 -13.02
C PHE A 59 -9.75 7.38 -12.60
N ILE A 60 -10.71 7.92 -13.35
CA ILE A 60 -11.37 9.17 -12.96
C ILE A 60 -12.06 9.04 -11.61
N ARG A 61 -12.68 7.87 -11.36
CA ARG A 61 -13.33 7.58 -10.08
C ARG A 61 -12.30 7.48 -8.96
N ALA A 62 -11.22 6.73 -9.17
CA ALA A 62 -10.15 6.60 -8.18
C ALA A 62 -9.53 7.95 -7.80
N ILE A 63 -9.25 8.81 -8.79
CA ILE A 63 -8.68 10.15 -8.55
C ILE A 63 -9.63 11.02 -7.72
N ARG A 64 -10.93 10.99 -8.04
CA ARG A 64 -11.95 11.76 -7.31
C ARG A 64 -12.21 11.21 -5.92
N ASP A 65 -12.22 9.89 -5.75
CA ASP A 65 -12.35 9.23 -4.45
C ASP A 65 -11.15 9.57 -3.53
N ALA A 66 -9.98 9.86 -4.11
CA ALA A 66 -8.81 10.39 -3.40
C ALA A 66 -8.88 11.90 -3.10
N GLY A 67 -9.99 12.58 -3.43
CA GLY A 67 -10.19 14.01 -3.19
C GLY A 67 -9.43 14.94 -4.14
N LEU A 68 -8.89 14.42 -5.25
CA LEU A 68 -8.12 15.20 -6.21
C LEU A 68 -9.04 15.77 -7.31
N PRO A 69 -8.79 17.01 -7.76
CA PRO A 69 -9.55 17.58 -8.87
C PRO A 69 -9.18 16.87 -10.18
N CYS A 70 -10.18 16.32 -10.87
CA CYS A 70 -10.04 15.78 -12.23
C CYS A 70 -11.45 15.70 -12.86
N GLN A 71 -11.69 16.49 -13.90
CA GLN A 71 -13.02 16.56 -14.54
C GLN A 71 -13.21 15.49 -15.63
N GLY A 72 -12.11 15.02 -16.21
CA GLY A 72 -12.06 14.02 -17.27
C GLY A 72 -10.68 13.39 -17.32
N VAL A 73 -10.56 12.08 -17.52
CA VAL A 73 -9.30 11.46 -17.94
C VAL A 73 -9.26 11.48 -19.46
N THR A 74 -8.22 12.10 -20.05
CA THR A 74 -8.03 12.17 -21.51
C THR A 74 -7.24 10.98 -22.04
N GLY A 75 -6.52 10.28 -21.15
CA GLY A 75 -5.87 9.02 -21.47
C GLY A 75 -5.10 8.47 -20.28
N SER A 76 -4.73 7.20 -20.43
CA SER A 76 -3.93 6.47 -19.45
C SER A 76 -2.85 5.62 -20.12
N GLN A 77 -1.72 5.48 -19.43
CA GLN A 77 -0.61 4.64 -19.85
C GLN A 77 -0.05 3.85 -18.67
N PRO A 78 0.60 2.70 -18.90
CA PRO A 78 1.32 2.00 -17.84
C PRO A 78 2.36 2.92 -17.18
N GLY A 79 2.50 2.83 -15.86
CA GLY A 79 3.57 3.51 -15.13
C GLY A 79 4.82 2.65 -15.00
N ASP A 80 5.80 3.15 -14.25
CA ASP A 80 7.12 2.50 -14.12
C ASP A 80 7.09 1.18 -13.33
N LYS A 81 6.08 1.00 -12.47
CA LYS A 81 5.94 -0.19 -11.62
C LYS A 81 4.91 -1.14 -12.23
N PRO A 82 5.12 -2.47 -12.16
CA PRO A 82 4.12 -3.43 -12.58
C PRO A 82 2.76 -3.15 -11.92
N GLY A 83 1.71 -3.06 -12.74
CA GLY A 83 0.36 -2.78 -12.28
C GLY A 83 0.07 -1.31 -11.90
N SER A 84 1.04 -0.39 -12.05
CA SER A 84 0.78 1.03 -11.91
C SER A 84 0.36 1.67 -13.22
N TRP A 85 -0.39 2.76 -13.11
CA TRP A 85 -0.88 3.54 -14.25
C TRP A 85 -0.62 5.02 -14.04
N VAL A 86 -0.40 5.74 -15.14
CA VAL A 86 -0.40 7.20 -15.17
C VAL A 86 -1.62 7.65 -15.94
N ALA A 87 -2.54 8.33 -15.26
CA ALA A 87 -3.69 8.97 -15.86
C ALA A 87 -3.40 10.47 -16.06
N THR A 88 -3.80 11.00 -17.22
CA THR A 88 -3.75 12.44 -17.52
C THR A 88 -5.17 12.98 -17.51
N CYS A 89 -5.41 14.03 -16.73
CA CYS A 89 -6.70 14.68 -16.68
C CYS A 89 -6.83 15.77 -17.75
N GLN A 90 -8.07 16.20 -18.03
CA GLN A 90 -8.39 17.24 -19.02
C GLN A 90 -7.71 18.57 -18.72
N GLU A 91 -7.56 18.94 -17.45
CA GLU A 91 -6.85 20.13 -17.03
C GLU A 91 -5.31 20.00 -17.09
N GLY A 92 -4.79 18.86 -17.54
CA GLY A 92 -3.36 18.60 -17.74
C GLY A 92 -2.62 18.04 -16.53
N SER A 93 -3.31 17.90 -15.38
CA SER A 93 -2.76 17.23 -14.20
C SER A 93 -2.49 15.74 -14.50
N ARG A 94 -1.48 15.16 -13.83
CA ARG A 94 -1.10 13.76 -13.99
C ARG A 94 -1.05 13.07 -12.64
N HIS A 95 -1.57 11.85 -12.60
CA HIS A 95 -1.67 11.06 -11.37
C HIS A 95 -1.18 9.64 -11.58
N ILE A 96 -0.34 9.17 -10.67
CA ILE A 96 0.08 7.77 -10.58
C ILE A 96 -0.97 7.03 -9.76
N ILE A 97 -1.46 5.92 -10.27
CA ILE A 97 -2.47 5.07 -9.66
C ILE A 97 -1.84 3.71 -9.42
N THR A 98 -1.92 3.23 -8.18
CA THR A 98 -1.49 1.88 -7.78
C THR A 98 -2.62 1.19 -7.02
N PHE A 99 -2.60 -0.13 -6.96
CA PHE A 99 -3.65 -0.91 -6.28
C PHE A 99 -3.09 -1.52 -5.00
N GLY A 100 -3.78 -1.29 -3.89
CA GLY A 100 -3.48 -1.88 -2.59
C GLY A 100 -4.08 -3.28 -2.45
N ALA A 101 -3.61 -3.98 -1.42
CA ALA A 101 -4.07 -5.32 -1.07
C ALA A 101 -5.57 -5.40 -0.74
N ASN A 102 -6.13 -4.31 -0.23
CA ASN A 102 -7.56 -4.18 0.05
C ASN A 102 -8.41 -3.90 -1.21
N GLY A 103 -7.81 -3.94 -2.41
CA GLY A 103 -8.47 -3.59 -3.67
C GLY A 103 -8.68 -2.09 -3.86
N MET A 104 -8.20 -1.26 -2.93
CA MET A 104 -8.32 0.20 -3.03
C MET A 104 -7.22 0.77 -3.92
N ALA A 105 -7.56 1.80 -4.69
CA ALA A 105 -6.58 2.56 -5.43
C ALA A 105 -5.87 3.58 -4.53
N ASN A 106 -4.55 3.66 -4.63
CA ASN A 106 -3.75 4.74 -4.08
C ASN A 106 -3.36 5.68 -5.22
N VAL A 107 -3.63 6.97 -5.05
CA VAL A 107 -3.41 7.98 -6.08
C VAL A 107 -2.39 8.99 -5.60
N THR A 108 -1.36 9.24 -6.40
CA THR A 108 -0.32 10.22 -6.12
C THR A 108 -0.21 11.20 -7.27
N SER A 109 -0.43 12.48 -6.98
CA SER A 109 -0.29 13.55 -7.96
C SER A 109 1.17 13.88 -8.20
N PHE A 110 1.52 14.23 -9.43
CA PHE A 110 2.80 14.83 -9.74
C PHE A 110 2.63 15.95 -10.75
N THR A 111 3.44 16.98 -10.59
CA THR A 111 3.67 17.96 -11.65
C THR A 111 4.71 17.38 -12.60
N PRO A 112 4.41 17.17 -13.89
CA PRO A 112 5.45 16.80 -14.84
C PRO A 112 6.52 17.90 -14.84
N GLN A 113 7.77 17.53 -14.54
CA GLN A 113 8.89 18.45 -14.66
C GLN A 113 8.94 18.92 -16.12
N PRO A 114 8.97 20.24 -16.40
CA PRO A 114 9.11 20.72 -17.77
C PRO A 114 10.32 20.04 -18.41
N ALA A 115 10.17 19.52 -19.63
CA ALA A 115 11.30 18.98 -20.36
C ALA A 115 12.41 20.04 -20.41
N PRO A 116 13.69 19.68 -20.20
CA PRO A 116 14.79 20.64 -20.34
C PRO A 116 14.70 21.25 -21.74
N GLN A 117 14.47 22.56 -21.78
CA GLN A 117 14.48 23.33 -23.02
C GLN A 117 15.91 23.22 -23.57
N ARG A 118 16.08 22.46 -24.66
CA ARG A 118 17.36 22.29 -25.35
C ARG A 118 17.64 23.47 -26.25
#